data_AF-A0A0M0JKA4-F1
#
_entry.id   AF-A0A0M0JKA4-F1
#
_cell.length_a   1.000
_cell.length_b   1.000
_cell.length_c   1.000
_cell.angle_alpha   90.00
_cell.angle_beta   90.00
_cell.angle_gamma   90.00
#
_symmetry.space_group_name_H-M   'P 1'
#
loop_
_entity.id
_entity.type
_entity.pdbx_description
1 polymer ?
#
loop_
_entity_poly.entity_id
_entity_poly.type
_entity_poly.pdbx_seq_one_letter_code
_entity_poly.pdbx_strand_id
1 'polypeptide(L)'
;MGTVKLTVGLEMLSEARQGEFDTAHSTLAKVLDNIVKNPEEAKYRQLRTSNAKIGALLATKGVRAILVGVGFVEAGEFLTLPAEAPTAPVQEGLDRLAAQAAARAQSAEVEKLAVMEQRKAQQDKENEERKRMRDGIADDAACRKEPGWKAKAAGVKGGRDITTASDIGASGNSGG
;
A
#
# COMPACT_ATOMS: atom_id res chain seq x y z
N MET A 1 21.39 -19.55 -22.28
CA MET A 1 20.66 -18.31 -22.69
C MET A 1 19.26 -18.20 -22.09
N GLY A 2 18.52 -19.30 -21.83
CA GLY A 2 17.16 -19.25 -21.24
C GLY A 2 17.07 -18.56 -19.87
N THR A 3 18.00 -18.87 -18.95
CA THR A 3 18.02 -18.31 -17.59
C THR A 3 18.17 -16.79 -17.56
N VAL A 4 18.92 -16.19 -18.50
CA VAL A 4 19.08 -14.73 -18.58
C VAL A 4 17.76 -14.06 -18.98
N LYS A 5 17.06 -14.62 -19.97
CA LYS A 5 15.75 -14.10 -20.41
C LYS A 5 14.70 -14.24 -19.32
N LEU A 6 14.74 -15.34 -18.56
CA LEU A 6 13.87 -15.55 -17.40
C LEU A 6 14.11 -14.47 -16.34
N THR A 7 15.36 -14.21 -15.96
CA THR A 7 15.70 -13.16 -14.99
C THR A 7 15.23 -11.78 -15.45
N VAL A 8 15.56 -11.38 -16.69
CA VAL A 8 15.13 -10.09 -17.26
C VAL A 8 13.60 -9.98 -17.28
N GLY A 9 12.92 -11.06 -17.66
CA GLY A 9 11.45 -11.07 -17.70
C GLY A 9 10.82 -10.88 -16.32
N LEU A 10 11.39 -11.50 -15.28
CA LEU A 10 10.93 -11.34 -13.89
C LEU A 10 11.20 -9.92 -13.38
N GLU A 11 12.36 -9.33 -13.71
CA GLU A 11 12.70 -7.95 -13.36
C GLU A 11 11.71 -6.96 -14.01
N MET A 12 11.44 -7.11 -15.30
CA MET A 12 10.44 -6.28 -15.99
C MET A 12 9.03 -6.47 -15.43
N LEU A 13 8.66 -7.70 -15.05
CA LEU A 13 7.38 -7.98 -14.40
C LEU A 13 7.31 -7.33 -13.01
N SER A 14 8.45 -7.18 -12.33
CA SER A 14 8.56 -6.52 -11.01
C SER A 14 8.27 -5.02 -11.05
N GLU A 15 8.31 -4.40 -12.22
CA GLU A 15 7.95 -2.99 -12.42
C GLU A 15 6.47 -2.80 -12.78
N ALA A 16 5.74 -3.88 -13.06
CA ALA A 16 4.34 -3.81 -13.41
C ALA A 16 3.49 -3.31 -12.23
N ARG A 17 2.43 -2.54 -12.55
CA ARG A 17 1.46 -2.07 -11.56
C ARG A 17 0.84 -3.25 -10.83
N GLN A 18 0.47 -3.07 -9.56
CA GLN A 18 -0.02 -4.17 -8.72
C GLN A 18 -1.14 -4.99 -9.37
N GLY A 19 -2.18 -4.36 -9.92
CA GLY A 19 -3.28 -5.08 -10.57
C GLY A 19 -2.87 -5.82 -11.87
N GLU A 20 -1.94 -5.25 -12.64
CA GLU A 20 -1.39 -5.90 -13.84
C GLU A 20 -0.53 -7.10 -13.46
N PHE A 21 0.32 -6.94 -12.45
CA PHE A 21 1.14 -7.99 -11.87
C PHE A 21 0.29 -9.14 -11.37
N ASP A 22 -0.73 -8.89 -10.55
CA ASP A 22 -1.56 -9.95 -9.94
C ASP A 22 -2.29 -10.77 -11.00
N THR A 23 -2.81 -10.09 -12.04
CA THR A 23 -3.49 -10.73 -13.17
C THR A 23 -2.52 -11.58 -14.00
N ALA A 24 -1.36 -11.03 -14.34
CA ALA A 24 -0.34 -11.71 -15.11
C ALA A 24 0.26 -12.89 -14.35
N HIS A 25 0.64 -12.68 -13.07
CA HIS A 25 1.14 -13.71 -12.16
C HIS A 25 0.16 -14.87 -12.04
N SER A 26 -1.11 -14.61 -11.72
CA SER A 26 -2.12 -15.66 -11.55
C SER A 26 -2.32 -16.49 -12.83
N THR A 27 -2.31 -15.84 -14.00
CA THR A 27 -2.50 -16.54 -15.28
C THR A 27 -1.24 -17.31 -15.66
N LEU A 28 -0.06 -16.71 -15.52
CA LEU A 28 1.22 -17.33 -15.85
C LEU A 28 1.52 -18.52 -14.95
N ALA A 29 1.29 -18.38 -13.63
CA ALA A 29 1.46 -19.47 -12.68
C ALA A 29 0.57 -20.67 -13.04
N LYS A 30 -0.70 -20.45 -13.42
CA LYS A 30 -1.60 -21.53 -13.86
C LYS A 30 -1.12 -22.20 -15.14
N VAL A 31 -0.62 -21.43 -16.10
CA VAL A 31 -0.09 -21.99 -17.36
C VAL A 31 1.11 -22.88 -17.08
N LEU A 32 2.08 -22.39 -16.31
CA LEU A 32 3.29 -23.16 -15.98
C LEU A 32 2.97 -24.37 -15.09
N ASP A 33 2.10 -24.22 -14.10
CA ASP A 33 1.64 -25.29 -13.19
C ASP A 33 0.92 -26.42 -13.95
N ASN A 34 0.08 -26.09 -14.93
CA ASN A 34 -0.58 -27.10 -15.77
C ASN A 34 0.43 -27.95 -16.57
N ILE A 35 1.52 -27.34 -17.05
CA ILE A 35 2.59 -28.02 -17.79
C ILE A 35 3.42 -28.90 -16.86
N VAL A 36 3.75 -28.42 -15.65
CA VAL A 36 4.45 -29.20 -14.63
C VAL A 36 3.63 -30.42 -14.22
N LYS A 37 2.33 -30.25 -13.99
CA LYS A 37 1.42 -31.33 -13.56
C LYS A 37 1.15 -32.34 -14.67
N ASN A 38 1.02 -31.88 -15.92
CA ASN A 38 0.66 -32.71 -17.07
C ASN A 38 1.68 -32.49 -18.21
N PRO A 39 2.91 -32.97 -18.06
CA PRO A 39 3.99 -32.65 -18.99
C PRO A 39 3.79 -33.26 -20.37
N GLU A 40 3.06 -34.36 -20.51
CA GLU A 40 2.83 -35.01 -21.81
C GLU A 40 1.66 -34.40 -22.58
N GLU A 41 0.85 -33.54 -21.94
CA GLU A 41 -0.38 -33.06 -22.54
C GLU A 41 -0.12 -31.84 -23.45
N ALA A 42 -0.13 -32.09 -24.76
CA ALA A 42 0.18 -31.10 -25.80
C ALA A 42 -0.67 -29.81 -25.71
N LYS A 43 -1.92 -29.91 -25.21
CA LYS A 43 -2.82 -28.75 -25.07
C LYS A 43 -2.28 -27.69 -24.10
N TYR A 44 -1.53 -28.10 -23.07
CA TYR A 44 -0.94 -27.17 -22.10
C TYR A 44 0.40 -26.60 -22.57
N ARG A 45 1.04 -27.28 -23.52
CA ARG A 45 2.27 -26.82 -24.17
C ARG A 45 2.02 -25.82 -25.32
N GLN A 46 0.77 -25.51 -25.65
CA GLN A 46 0.42 -24.58 -26.71
C GLN A 46 -0.46 -23.45 -26.19
N LEU A 47 -0.03 -22.21 -26.44
CA LEU A 47 -0.77 -21.00 -26.10
C LEU A 47 -1.16 -20.28 -27.38
N ARG A 48 -2.47 -20.11 -27.59
CA ARG A 48 -2.99 -19.39 -28.76
C ARG A 48 -2.97 -17.88 -28.50
N THR A 49 -2.18 -17.14 -29.27
CA THR A 49 -1.99 -15.69 -29.04
C THR A 49 -3.25 -14.87 -29.33
N SER A 50 -4.15 -15.38 -30.19
CA SER A 50 -5.44 -14.74 -30.48
C SER A 50 -6.47 -14.85 -29.35
N ASN A 51 -6.24 -15.69 -28.33
CA ASN A 51 -7.10 -15.72 -27.16
C ASN A 51 -6.95 -14.42 -26.37
N ALA A 52 -8.03 -13.67 -26.15
CA ALA A 52 -7.98 -12.36 -25.49
C ALA A 52 -7.23 -12.38 -24.13
N LYS A 53 -7.36 -13.45 -23.33
CA LYS A 53 -6.65 -13.56 -22.04
C LYS A 53 -5.15 -13.76 -22.24
N ILE A 54 -4.76 -14.59 -23.21
CA ILE A 54 -3.35 -14.82 -23.56
C ILE A 54 -2.76 -13.57 -24.21
N GLY A 55 -3.50 -12.90 -25.09
CA GLY A 55 -3.10 -11.62 -25.69
C GLY A 55 -2.84 -10.55 -24.64
N ALA A 56 -3.76 -10.39 -23.67
CA ALA A 56 -3.58 -9.47 -22.54
C ALA A 56 -2.37 -9.84 -21.67
N LEU A 57 -2.19 -11.13 -21.37
CA LEU A 57 -1.04 -11.64 -20.63
C LEU A 57 0.29 -11.32 -21.35
N LEU A 58 0.34 -11.53 -22.67
CA LEU A 58 1.52 -11.27 -23.49
C LEU A 58 1.79 -9.77 -23.72
N ALA A 59 0.81 -8.91 -23.45
CA ALA A 59 0.97 -7.45 -23.47
C ALA A 59 1.58 -6.92 -22.16
N THR A 60 1.50 -7.69 -21.07
CA THR A 60 2.18 -7.33 -19.82
C THR A 60 3.70 -7.44 -19.99
N LYS A 61 4.40 -6.40 -19.51
CA LYS A 61 5.87 -6.32 -19.58
C LYS A 61 6.51 -7.54 -18.91
N GLY A 62 7.59 -8.04 -19.52
CA GLY A 62 8.36 -9.16 -18.98
C GLY A 62 7.79 -10.56 -19.26
N VAL A 63 6.48 -10.71 -19.48
CA VAL A 63 5.85 -12.04 -19.61
C VAL A 63 6.37 -12.83 -20.82
N ARG A 64 6.56 -12.18 -21.97
CA ARG A 64 7.17 -12.83 -23.15
C ARG A 64 8.58 -13.33 -22.86
N ALA A 65 9.39 -12.52 -22.17
CA ALA A 65 10.75 -12.89 -21.81
C ALA A 65 10.78 -14.07 -20.82
N ILE A 66 9.82 -14.14 -19.89
CA ILE A 66 9.65 -15.30 -19.00
C ILE A 66 9.31 -16.55 -19.81
N LEU A 67 8.30 -16.49 -20.69
CA LEU A 67 7.88 -17.65 -21.49
C LEU A 67 9.01 -18.15 -22.40
N VAL A 68 9.71 -17.25 -23.08
CA VAL A 68 10.89 -17.62 -23.89
C VAL A 68 12.04 -18.13 -23.01
N GLY A 69 12.20 -17.59 -21.80
CA GLY A 69 13.21 -18.02 -20.83
C GLY A 69 13.00 -19.45 -20.33
N VAL A 70 11.75 -19.87 -20.15
CA VAL A 70 11.40 -21.25 -19.77
C VAL A 70 11.35 -22.23 -20.96
N GLY A 71 11.53 -21.74 -22.19
CA GLY A 71 11.68 -22.59 -23.38
C GLY A 71 10.54 -22.52 -24.40
N PHE A 72 9.56 -21.63 -24.23
CA PHE A 72 8.56 -21.40 -25.28
C PHE A 72 9.18 -20.76 -26.52
N VAL A 73 8.66 -21.15 -27.68
CA VAL A 73 9.06 -20.65 -28.99
C VAL A 73 7.83 -20.09 -29.71
N GLU A 74 7.99 -18.93 -30.35
CA GLU A 74 6.96 -18.31 -31.19
C GLU A 74 6.85 -19.07 -32.52
N ALA A 75 5.66 -19.61 -32.78
CA ALA A 75 5.30 -20.36 -33.98
C ALA A 75 4.04 -19.72 -34.61
N GLY A 76 4.21 -18.55 -35.22
CA GLY A 76 3.12 -17.77 -35.82
C GLY A 76 2.10 -17.30 -34.78
N GLU A 77 0.85 -17.78 -34.88
CA GLU A 77 -0.22 -17.45 -33.93
C GLU A 77 -0.19 -18.28 -32.63
N PHE A 78 0.80 -19.16 -32.47
CA PHE A 78 0.93 -20.00 -31.30
C PHE A 78 2.28 -19.76 -30.62
N LEU A 79 2.27 -19.73 -29.30
CA LEU A 79 3.46 -19.83 -28.49
C LEU A 79 3.51 -21.26 -27.94
N THR A 80 4.53 -22.02 -28.33
CA THR A 80 4.57 -23.46 -28.08
C THR A 80 5.83 -23.88 -27.33
N LEU A 81 5.68 -24.81 -26.40
CA LEU A 81 6.79 -25.48 -25.73
C LEU A 81 7.04 -26.80 -26.49
N PRO A 82 8.21 -27.00 -27.12
CA PRO A 82 8.52 -28.23 -27.84
C PRO A 82 8.32 -29.48 -26.97
N ALA A 83 7.90 -30.60 -27.54
CA ALA A 83 7.68 -31.84 -26.78
C ALA A 83 8.98 -32.34 -26.12
N GLU A 84 10.11 -32.17 -26.81
CA GLU A 84 11.45 -32.51 -26.31
C GLU A 84 12.00 -31.51 -25.28
N ALA A 85 11.33 -30.37 -25.07
CA ALA A 85 11.81 -29.39 -24.11
C ALA A 85 11.68 -29.92 -22.67
N PRO A 86 12.75 -29.83 -21.87
CA PRO A 86 12.73 -30.25 -20.48
C PRO A 86 11.74 -29.40 -19.68
N THR A 87 11.11 -30.01 -18.67
CA THR A 87 10.18 -29.32 -17.76
C THR A 87 10.90 -28.59 -16.62
N ALA A 88 12.19 -28.87 -16.41
CA ALA A 88 12.98 -28.24 -15.35
C ALA A 88 13.00 -26.69 -15.42
N PRO A 89 13.19 -26.05 -16.59
CA PRO A 89 13.11 -24.58 -16.68
C PRO A 89 11.70 -24.02 -16.44
N VAL A 90 10.65 -24.81 -16.73
CA VAL A 90 9.25 -24.44 -16.45
C VAL A 90 9.01 -24.43 -14.94
N GLN A 91 9.50 -25.45 -14.24
CA GLN A 91 9.47 -25.51 -12.78
C GLN A 91 10.26 -24.35 -12.16
N GLU A 92 11.49 -24.09 -12.63
CA GLU A 92 12.30 -22.97 -12.15
C GLU A 92 11.57 -21.63 -12.36
N GLY A 93 10.93 -21.44 -13.51
CA GLY A 93 10.12 -20.25 -13.78
C GLY A 93 8.95 -20.11 -12.82
N LEU A 94 8.26 -21.20 -12.50
CA LEU A 94 7.15 -21.22 -11.53
C LEU A 94 7.64 -20.87 -10.12
N ASP A 95 8.75 -21.46 -9.67
CA ASP A 95 9.32 -21.23 -8.35
C ASP A 95 9.77 -19.78 -8.17
N ARG A 96 10.43 -19.22 -9.19
CA ARG A 96 10.86 -17.81 -9.17
C ARG A 96 9.67 -16.84 -9.21
N LEU A 97 8.64 -17.17 -9.97
CA LEU A 97 7.42 -16.38 -10.04
C LEU A 97 6.71 -16.35 -8.66
N ALA A 98 6.65 -17.51 -7.99
CA ALA A 98 6.12 -17.62 -6.63
C ALA A 98 6.96 -16.83 -5.62
N ALA A 99 8.29 -16.92 -5.70
CA ALA A 99 9.19 -16.15 -4.84
C ALA A 99 9.00 -14.63 -5.03
N GLN A 100 8.80 -14.17 -6.27
CA GLN A 100 8.53 -12.77 -6.58
C GLN A 100 7.21 -12.28 -5.97
N ALA A 101 6.14 -13.08 -6.06
CA ALA A 101 4.87 -12.75 -5.43
C ALA A 101 4.97 -12.72 -3.89
N ALA A 102 5.69 -13.67 -3.30
CA ALA A 102 5.93 -13.69 -1.86
C ALA A 102 6.70 -12.44 -1.40
N ALA A 103 7.75 -12.04 -2.14
CA ALA A 103 8.51 -10.83 -1.85
C ALA A 103 7.62 -9.57 -1.89
N ARG A 104 6.75 -9.45 -2.91
CA ARG A 104 5.80 -8.33 -2.99
C ARG A 104 4.79 -8.32 -1.84
N ALA A 105 4.25 -9.48 -1.46
CA ALA A 105 3.32 -9.60 -0.35
C ALA A 105 3.98 -9.19 0.98
N GLN A 106 5.23 -9.60 1.21
CA GLN A 106 5.99 -9.20 2.39
C GLN A 106 6.24 -7.68 2.42
N SER A 107 6.68 -7.08 1.31
CA SER A 107 6.87 -5.63 1.23
C SER A 107 5.57 -4.85 1.49
N ALA A 108 4.45 -5.31 0.92
CA ALA A 108 3.14 -4.69 1.15
C ALA A 108 2.69 -4.79 2.62
N GLU A 109 2.94 -5.92 3.28
CA GLU A 109 2.62 -6.07 4.71
C GLU A 109 3.52 -5.19 5.59
N VAL A 110 4.82 -5.10 5.27
CA VAL A 110 5.74 -4.19 5.97
C VAL A 110 5.30 -2.74 5.82
N GLU A 111 4.94 -2.30 4.61
CA GLU A 111 4.45 -0.94 4.37
C GLU A 111 3.14 -0.67 5.13
N LYS A 112 2.21 -1.64 5.12
CA LYS A 112 0.95 -1.55 5.85
C LYS A 112 1.17 -1.44 7.37
N LEU A 113 2.07 -2.25 7.93
CA LEU A 113 2.45 -2.19 9.34
C LEU A 113 3.06 -0.84 9.70
N ALA A 114 3.97 -0.32 8.87
CA ALA A 114 4.57 0.99 9.06
C ALA A 114 3.52 2.12 9.04
N VAL A 115 2.57 2.08 8.10
CA VAL A 115 1.46 3.05 8.04
C VAL A 115 0.56 2.95 9.27
N MET A 116 0.26 1.73 9.75
CA MET A 116 -0.54 1.53 10.97
C MET A 116 0.18 2.06 12.20
N GLU A 117 1.49 1.83 12.33
CA GLU A 117 2.30 2.35 13.43
C GLU A 117 2.34 3.87 13.44
N GLN A 118 2.55 4.50 12.27
CA GLN A 118 2.52 5.96 12.13
C GLN A 118 1.16 6.55 12.53
N ARG A 119 0.06 5.92 12.12
CA ARG A 119 -1.29 6.34 12.49
C ARG A 119 -1.53 6.23 13.99
N LYS A 120 -1.07 5.12 14.60
CA LYS A 120 -1.18 4.93 16.05
C LYS A 120 -0.38 5.99 16.81
N ALA A 121 0.87 6.25 16.42
CA ALA A 121 1.70 7.27 17.05
C ALA A 121 1.09 8.68 16.91
N GLN A 122 0.46 8.99 15.78
CA GLN A 122 -0.22 10.26 15.58
C GLN A 122 -1.46 10.39 16.48
N GLN A 123 -2.25 9.32 16.61
CA GLN A 123 -3.41 9.28 17.49
C GLN A 123 -3.01 9.41 18.96
N ASP A 124 -1.92 8.75 19.37
CA ASP A 124 -1.42 8.83 20.74
C ASP A 124 -0.98 10.26 21.09
N LYS A 125 -0.25 10.95 20.18
CA LYS A 125 0.10 12.36 20.34
C LYS A 125 -1.11 13.27 20.43
N GLU A 126 -2.09 13.10 19.54
CA GLU A 126 -3.32 13.91 19.56
C GLU A 126 -4.11 13.70 20.86
N ASN A 127 -4.17 12.45 21.36
CA ASN A 127 -4.82 12.13 22.62
C ASN A 127 -4.09 12.76 23.81
N GLU A 128 -2.76 12.75 23.84
CA GLU A 128 -1.95 13.41 24.86
C GLU A 128 -2.15 14.93 24.86
N GLU A 129 -2.16 15.56 23.67
CA GLU A 129 -2.41 17.00 23.53
C GLU A 129 -3.82 17.38 24.00
N ARG A 130 -4.84 16.60 23.62
CA ARG A 130 -6.22 16.79 24.10
C ARG A 130 -6.31 16.66 25.62
N LYS A 131 -5.62 15.69 26.20
CA LYS A 131 -5.58 15.51 27.66
C LYS A 131 -4.93 16.72 28.34
N ARG A 132 -3.76 17.16 27.86
CA ARG A 132 -3.07 18.35 28.39
C ARG A 132 -3.92 19.61 28.30
N MET A 133 -4.62 19.81 27.19
CA MET A 133 -5.54 20.93 27.03
C MET A 133 -6.68 20.86 28.06
N ARG A 134 -7.30 19.69 28.22
CA ARG A 134 -8.39 19.47 29.18
C ARG A 134 -7.95 19.73 30.61
N ASP A 135 -6.79 19.21 31.00
CA ASP A 135 -6.24 19.38 32.34
C ASP A 135 -5.94 20.87 32.60
N GLY A 136 -5.35 21.59 31.64
CA GLY A 136 -5.11 23.04 31.75
C GLY A 136 -6.38 23.88 31.89
N ILE A 137 -7.49 23.50 31.24
CA ILE A 137 -8.78 24.18 31.42
C ILE A 137 -9.35 23.91 32.82
N ALA A 138 -9.22 22.69 33.34
CA ALA A 138 -9.70 22.34 34.67
C ALA A 138 -8.92 23.08 35.76
N ASP A 139 -7.60 23.18 35.62
CA ASP A 139 -6.74 23.93 36.53
C ASP A 139 -7.07 25.42 36.55
N ASP A 140 -7.23 26.06 35.37
CA ASP A 140 -7.67 27.46 35.28
C ASP A 140 -9.04 27.68 35.94
N ALA A 141 -9.98 26.75 35.71
CA ALA A 141 -11.30 26.80 36.33
C ALA A 141 -11.25 26.62 37.86
N ALA A 142 -10.27 25.89 38.40
CA ALA A 142 -10.05 25.74 39.84
C ALA A 142 -9.45 27.03 40.44
N CYS A 143 -8.42 27.62 39.83
CA CYS A 143 -7.82 28.87 40.28
C CYS A 143 -8.83 30.03 40.34
N ARG A 144 -9.79 30.08 39.42
CA ARG A 144 -10.88 31.08 39.43
C ARG A 144 -11.81 31.01 40.64
N LYS A 145 -11.86 29.86 41.34
CA LYS A 145 -12.72 29.64 42.51
C LYS A 145 -12.00 29.97 43.83
N GLU A 146 -10.71 30.29 43.78
CA GLU A 146 -9.95 30.61 44.99
C GLU A 146 -10.32 31.99 45.57
N PRO A 147 -10.45 32.11 46.90
CA PRO A 147 -10.71 33.40 47.55
C PRO A 147 -9.60 34.41 47.26
N GLY A 148 -9.95 35.57 46.67
CA GLY A 148 -9.00 36.63 46.32
C GLY A 148 -8.52 36.61 44.87
N TRP A 149 -9.00 35.68 44.03
CA TRP A 149 -8.72 35.68 42.59
C TRP A 149 -9.28 36.95 41.91
N LYS A 150 -8.43 37.64 41.14
CA LYS A 150 -8.79 38.80 40.31
C LYS A 150 -8.32 38.58 38.88
N ALA A 151 -9.21 38.78 37.91
CA ALA A 151 -8.87 38.65 36.50
C ALA A 151 -7.81 39.71 36.10
N LYS A 152 -6.65 39.27 35.60
CA LYS A 152 -5.65 40.16 35.00
C LYS A 152 -5.80 40.14 33.49
N ALA A 153 -5.98 41.30 32.87
CA ALA A 153 -5.91 41.44 31.42
C ALA A 153 -4.50 41.08 30.92
N ALA A 154 -4.42 40.28 29.85
CA ALA A 154 -3.15 39.89 29.26
C ALA A 154 -2.39 41.14 28.74
N GLY A 155 -1.12 41.31 29.14
CA GLY A 155 -0.24 42.38 28.65
C GLY A 155 -0.02 43.56 29.61
N VAL A 156 -0.67 43.61 30.78
CA VAL A 156 -0.51 44.73 31.72
C VAL A 156 0.39 44.36 32.90
N LYS A 157 1.68 44.74 32.82
CA LYS A 157 2.63 44.62 33.93
C LYS A 157 2.22 45.62 35.01
N GLY A 158 1.52 45.15 36.06
CA GLY A 158 1.04 46.00 37.16
C GLY A 158 -0.47 46.00 37.42
N GLY A 159 -1.22 45.03 36.89
CA GLY A 159 -2.56 44.64 37.36
C GLY A 159 -3.50 45.80 37.74
N ARG A 160 -4.07 46.49 36.74
CA ARG A 160 -5.33 47.19 36.95
C ARG A 160 -6.48 46.21 36.74
N ASP A 161 -7.47 46.29 37.64
CA ASP A 161 -8.72 45.53 37.56
C ASP A 161 -9.38 45.77 36.18
N ILE A 162 -9.97 44.73 35.60
CA ILE A 162 -10.73 44.84 34.35
C ILE A 162 -11.92 45.76 34.61
N THR A 163 -11.92 46.95 34.01
CA THR A 163 -13.05 47.89 34.09
C THR A 163 -14.33 47.17 33.64
N THR A 164 -15.27 47.00 34.55
CA THR A 164 -16.55 46.34 34.29
C THR A 164 -17.54 47.31 33.64
N ALA A 165 -18.61 46.81 33.01
CA ALA A 165 -19.65 47.66 32.42
C ALA A 165 -20.31 48.61 33.46
N SER A 166 -20.30 48.23 34.74
CA SER A 166 -20.75 49.06 35.85
C SER A 166 -19.81 50.24 36.13
N ASP A 167 -18.50 50.05 35.96
CA ASP A 167 -17.49 51.09 36.22
C ASP A 167 -17.52 52.23 35.18
N ILE A 168 -18.09 51.98 33.99
CA ILE A 168 -18.30 52.98 32.94
C ILE A 168 -19.76 53.45 32.80
N GLY A 169 -20.64 53.06 33.74
CA GLY A 169 -22.04 53.48 33.74
C GLY A 169 -22.92 52.88 32.63
N ALA A 170 -22.51 51.75 32.05
CA ALA A 170 -23.22 51.08 30.95
C ALA A 170 -24.22 49.99 31.40
N SER A 171 -24.50 49.86 32.70
CA SER A 171 -25.60 49.01 33.18
C SER A 171 -26.93 49.70 32.92
N GLY A 172 -27.54 49.37 31.79
CA GLY A 172 -28.82 49.93 31.33
C GLY A 172 -29.91 49.81 32.40
N ASN A 173 -30.52 50.96 32.70
CA ASN A 173 -31.76 51.07 33.44
C ASN A 173 -32.87 50.34 32.64
N SER A 174 -33.37 49.22 33.16
CA SER A 174 -34.60 48.61 32.65
C SER A 174 -35.77 49.56 32.97
N GLY A 175 -36.17 50.36 31.97
CA GLY A 175 -37.36 51.20 32.06
C GLY A 175 -38.62 50.33 32.20
N GLY A 176 -39.45 50.69 33.18
CA GLY A 176 -40.87 50.32 33.22
C GLY A 176 -41.71 51.27 32.36
#